data_AF-A0A1K2FA52-F1
#
_entry.id   AF-A0A1K2FA52-F1
#
_cell.length_a   1.000
_cell.length_b   1.000
_cell.length_c   1.000
_cell.angle_alpha   90.00
_cell.angle_beta   90.00
_cell.angle_gamma   90.00
#
_symmetry.space_group_name_H-M   'P 1'
#
loop_
_entity.id
_entity.type
_entity.pdbx_description
1 polymer ?
#
loop_
_entity_poly.entity_id
_entity_poly.type
_entity_poly.pdbx_seq_one_letter_code
_entity_poly.pdbx_strand_id
1 'polypeptide(L)'
;MKIGAQYRSLRGISAVAALLAIGAVGCSDVSDAVDSAKDSAKKVTRQRSVFSLDIGDCYNPNGKVEGTAYAVEIVPCDEAHEGQVVGEFAIDKGKGYPGDDGVSTIADTRCPVEAQKYAPDTWALPKGVALFYYTPTKESWATGDRAVSCTYTVEKGTFSGSLGTAKSLKPEQTTYLNGSNAVYEALWANQSEKDAVEDDLAGYKAQAKAVAAALDAHVKGLDGIEGTEVGKLRATLTKAAGNWKKAANAADADTFYIAYAPAFTDINPNKSVAARKELGLATTVPADEAEVWAG
;
A
#
# COMPACT_ATOMS: atom_id res chain seq x y z
N MET A 1 -46.26 37.41 -13.30
CA MET A 1 -46.53 37.11 -14.73
C MET A 1 -45.97 35.72 -15.00
N LYS A 2 -46.85 34.73 -15.16
CA LYS A 2 -46.51 33.33 -15.45
C LYS A 2 -46.19 33.17 -16.94
N ILE A 3 -45.41 32.15 -17.29
CA ILE A 3 -45.47 31.23 -18.47
C ILE A 3 -44.10 30.50 -18.42
N GLY A 4 -43.96 29.18 -18.43
CA GLY A 4 -44.88 28.06 -18.54
C GLY A 4 -44.03 26.80 -18.72
N ALA A 5 -44.15 25.84 -17.81
CA ALA A 5 -43.55 24.52 -17.92
C ALA A 5 -44.13 23.77 -19.13
N GLN A 6 -43.29 23.09 -19.90
CA GLN A 6 -43.74 22.09 -20.87
C GLN A 6 -43.40 20.69 -20.34
N TYR A 7 -44.35 20.16 -19.56
CA TYR A 7 -44.56 18.73 -19.42
C TYR A 7 -44.96 18.16 -20.79
N ARG A 8 -44.19 17.22 -21.34
CA ARG A 8 -44.65 16.37 -22.44
C ARG A 8 -45.24 15.08 -21.88
N SER A 9 -46.57 15.05 -21.99
CA SER A 9 -47.53 13.95 -21.86
C SER A 9 -47.03 12.56 -22.26
N LEU A 10 -47.22 11.61 -21.34
CA LEU A 10 -47.44 10.18 -21.59
C LEU A 10 -48.70 9.97 -22.47
N ARG A 11 -48.53 9.57 -23.73
CA ARG A 11 -49.53 8.79 -24.48
C ARG A 11 -48.83 7.98 -25.58
N GLY A 12 -49.07 6.67 -25.59
CA GLY A 12 -48.86 5.83 -26.78
C GLY A 12 -48.10 4.56 -26.49
N ILE A 13 -48.82 3.52 -26.06
CA ILE A 13 -48.39 2.13 -26.18
C ILE A 13 -48.14 1.86 -27.67
N SER A 14 -46.93 1.48 -28.02
CA SER A 14 -46.68 0.64 -29.19
C SER A 14 -45.72 -0.44 -28.72
N ALA A 15 -46.33 -1.54 -28.27
CA ALA A 15 -45.65 -2.82 -28.16
C ALA A 15 -45.14 -3.16 -29.56
N VAL A 16 -43.86 -2.92 -29.81
CA VAL A 16 -43.19 -3.52 -30.96
C VAL A 16 -42.98 -4.98 -30.58
N ALA A 17 -43.96 -5.81 -30.89
CA ALA A 17 -43.77 -7.23 -31.02
C ALA A 17 -42.82 -7.43 -32.21
N ALA A 18 -41.52 -7.51 -31.92
CA ALA A 18 -40.53 -7.94 -32.89
C ALA A 18 -40.80 -9.43 -33.16
N LEU A 19 -41.48 -9.70 -34.28
CA LEU A 19 -41.59 -11.02 -34.86
C LEU A 19 -40.18 -11.54 -35.14
N LEU A 20 -39.76 -12.55 -34.36
CA LEU A 20 -38.57 -13.34 -34.63
C LEU A 20 -38.78 -14.09 -35.96
N ALA A 21 -38.30 -13.51 -37.05
CA ALA A 21 -37.99 -14.27 -38.24
C ALA A 21 -36.71 -15.05 -37.95
N ILE A 22 -36.86 -16.32 -37.56
CA ILE A 22 -35.75 -17.28 -37.48
C ILE A 22 -35.35 -17.59 -38.93
N GLY A 23 -34.50 -16.74 -39.50
CA GLY A 23 -33.65 -17.10 -40.62
C GLY A 23 -32.46 -17.88 -40.05
N ALA A 24 -32.17 -19.05 -40.63
CA ALA A 24 -31.04 -19.88 -40.26
C ALA A 24 -29.72 -19.12 -40.46
N VAL A 25 -29.27 -18.44 -39.42
CA VAL A 25 -27.92 -17.91 -39.22
C VAL A 25 -27.41 -18.54 -37.93
N GLY A 26 -26.15 -18.97 -37.91
CA GLY A 26 -25.60 -19.91 -36.94
C GLY A 26 -25.92 -19.56 -35.48
N CYS A 27 -26.36 -20.57 -34.71
CA CYS A 27 -26.63 -20.44 -33.26
C CYS A 27 -25.43 -19.96 -32.42
N SER A 28 -24.23 -19.86 -33.00
CA SER A 28 -23.03 -19.31 -32.35
C SER A 28 -23.12 -17.80 -32.11
N ASP A 29 -23.69 -17.04 -33.05
CA ASP A 29 -23.62 -15.57 -32.99
C ASP A 29 -24.61 -14.98 -31.96
N VAL A 30 -25.71 -15.69 -31.70
CA VAL A 30 -26.72 -15.30 -30.71
C VAL A 30 -26.30 -15.68 -29.29
N SER A 31 -25.59 -16.80 -29.09
CA SER A 31 -25.03 -17.16 -27.78
C SER A 31 -23.94 -16.18 -27.36
N ASP A 32 -23.06 -15.80 -28.28
CA ASP A 32 -21.96 -14.86 -27.99
C ASP A 32 -22.51 -13.46 -27.66
N ALA A 33 -23.56 -13.02 -28.37
CA ALA A 33 -24.24 -11.77 -28.06
C ALA A 33 -24.95 -11.78 -26.69
N VAL A 34 -25.56 -12.91 -26.30
CA VAL A 34 -26.23 -13.03 -25.00
C VAL A 34 -25.24 -13.09 -23.85
N ASP A 35 -24.09 -13.73 -24.03
CA ASP A 35 -23.07 -13.82 -23.00
C ASP A 35 -22.31 -12.50 -22.85
N SER A 36 -22.04 -11.80 -23.95
CA SER A 36 -21.53 -10.41 -23.92
C SER A 36 -22.49 -9.45 -23.19
N ALA A 37 -23.80 -9.60 -23.38
CA ALA A 37 -24.80 -8.79 -22.68
C ALA A 37 -24.86 -9.11 -21.17
N LYS A 38 -24.72 -10.39 -20.78
CA LYS A 38 -24.63 -10.80 -19.37
C LYS A 38 -23.36 -10.27 -18.70
N ASP A 39 -22.22 -10.35 -19.38
CA ASP A 39 -20.95 -9.84 -18.86
C ASP A 39 -21.01 -8.31 -18.69
N SER A 40 -21.63 -7.62 -19.63
CA SER A 40 -21.88 -6.16 -19.53
C SER A 40 -22.77 -5.82 -18.33
N ALA A 41 -23.84 -6.58 -18.10
CA ALA A 41 -24.70 -6.39 -16.93
C ALA A 41 -23.98 -6.69 -15.60
N LYS A 42 -23.14 -7.74 -15.58
CA LYS A 42 -22.29 -8.11 -14.44
C LYS A 42 -21.26 -7.00 -14.12
N LYS A 43 -20.67 -6.38 -15.14
CA LYS A 43 -19.76 -5.23 -15.01
C LYS A 43 -20.46 -4.00 -14.42
N VAL A 44 -21.66 -3.65 -14.90
CA VAL A 44 -22.45 -2.52 -14.37
C VAL A 44 -22.81 -2.75 -12.90
N THR A 45 -23.20 -3.98 -12.52
CA THR A 45 -23.52 -4.30 -11.12
C THR A 45 -22.32 -4.30 -10.17
N ARG A 46 -21.09 -4.42 -10.70
CA ARG A 46 -19.83 -4.35 -9.95
C ARG A 46 -19.23 -2.94 -9.86
N GLN A 47 -19.81 -1.95 -10.54
CA GLN A 47 -19.33 -0.57 -10.44
C GLN A 47 -19.62 0.02 -9.06
N ARG A 48 -18.58 0.50 -8.40
CA ARG A 48 -18.64 1.12 -7.08
C ARG A 48 -17.83 2.41 -7.06
N SER A 49 -18.09 3.23 -6.06
CA SER A 49 -17.15 4.29 -5.70
C SER A 49 -15.94 3.63 -5.05
N VAL A 50 -14.75 4.16 -5.31
CA VAL A 50 -13.55 3.71 -4.61
C VAL A 50 -13.65 3.85 -3.08
N PHE A 51 -14.46 4.79 -2.60
CA PHE A 51 -14.74 5.02 -1.17
C PHE A 51 -15.82 4.07 -0.60
N SER A 52 -16.31 3.13 -1.39
CA SER A 52 -17.24 2.08 -0.96
C SER A 52 -16.64 0.67 -1.08
N LEU A 53 -15.33 0.60 -1.33
CA LEU A 53 -14.57 -0.63 -1.30
C LEU A 53 -14.32 -1.02 0.16
N ASP A 54 -14.35 -2.30 0.46
CA ASP A 54 -13.96 -2.83 1.76
C ASP A 54 -12.50 -3.29 1.73
N ILE A 55 -11.85 -3.38 2.91
CA ILE A 55 -10.51 -3.95 3.03
C ILE A 55 -10.49 -5.38 2.47
N GLY A 56 -9.63 -5.57 1.47
CA GLY A 56 -9.44 -6.82 0.74
C GLY A 56 -10.11 -6.87 -0.63
N ASP A 57 -10.96 -5.89 -0.98
CA ASP A 57 -11.56 -5.81 -2.31
C ASP A 57 -10.49 -5.56 -3.37
N CYS A 58 -10.52 -6.38 -4.42
CA CYS A 58 -9.71 -6.25 -5.62
C CYS A 58 -10.52 -5.52 -6.69
N TYR A 59 -9.89 -4.58 -7.40
CA TYR A 59 -10.61 -3.71 -8.30
C TYR A 59 -9.78 -3.29 -9.52
N ASN A 60 -10.50 -2.86 -10.55
CA ASN A 60 -9.97 -2.20 -11.73
C ASN A 60 -10.55 -0.79 -11.82
N PRO A 61 -9.73 0.26 -11.89
CA PRO A 61 -10.18 1.61 -12.22
C PRO A 61 -10.93 1.64 -13.55
N ASN A 62 -12.14 2.18 -13.58
CA ASN A 62 -12.81 2.52 -14.83
C ASN A 62 -12.48 3.98 -15.15
N GLY A 63 -11.95 4.24 -16.35
CA GLY A 63 -11.55 5.58 -16.78
C GLY A 63 -12.61 6.67 -16.58
N LYS A 64 -12.12 7.89 -16.31
CA LYS A 64 -12.82 9.18 -16.07
C LYS A 64 -14.34 9.17 -16.27
N VAL A 65 -15.08 8.88 -15.20
CA VAL A 65 -16.42 9.44 -15.04
C VAL A 65 -16.25 10.85 -14.49
N GLU A 66 -16.72 11.85 -15.23
CA GLU A 66 -16.68 13.25 -14.79
C GLU A 66 -17.46 13.44 -13.49
N GLY A 67 -16.79 14.01 -12.48
CA GLY A 67 -17.41 14.45 -11.23
C GLY A 67 -17.23 13.48 -10.05
N THR A 68 -16.07 13.59 -9.39
CA THR A 68 -15.88 13.26 -7.96
C THR A 68 -16.39 11.88 -7.49
N ALA A 69 -15.81 10.83 -8.05
CA ALA A 69 -15.48 9.54 -7.43
C ALA A 69 -14.84 8.69 -8.52
N TYR A 70 -13.67 8.07 -8.28
CA TYR A 70 -13.15 7.08 -9.22
C TYR A 70 -14.12 5.90 -9.24
N ALA A 71 -14.83 5.72 -10.35
CA ALA A 71 -15.65 4.54 -10.55
C ALA A 71 -14.70 3.36 -10.72
N VAL A 72 -14.85 2.35 -9.88
CA VAL A 72 -14.04 1.13 -9.90
C VAL A 72 -14.94 -0.07 -10.18
N GLU A 73 -14.40 -1.07 -10.85
CA GLU A 73 -15.03 -2.38 -10.98
C GLU A 73 -14.44 -3.32 -9.95
N ILE A 74 -15.23 -3.80 -9.00
CA ILE A 74 -14.80 -4.86 -8.07
C ILE A 74 -14.73 -6.19 -8.82
N VAL A 75 -13.59 -6.87 -8.72
CA VAL A 75 -13.33 -8.17 -9.34
C VAL A 75 -12.85 -9.18 -8.30
N PRO A 76 -13.10 -10.48 -8.48
CA PRO A 76 -12.46 -11.52 -7.68
C PRO A 76 -10.93 -11.37 -7.69
N CYS A 77 -10.28 -11.51 -6.55
CA CYS A 77 -8.84 -11.32 -6.45
C CYS A 77 -8.03 -12.38 -7.21
N ASP A 78 -8.59 -13.54 -7.50
CA ASP A 78 -7.96 -14.56 -8.36
C ASP A 78 -8.02 -14.20 -9.85
N GLU A 79 -8.83 -13.21 -10.24
CA GLU A 79 -8.80 -12.60 -11.57
C GLU A 79 -7.73 -11.51 -11.65
N ALA A 80 -7.41 -11.08 -12.88
CA ALA A 80 -6.47 -9.98 -13.13
C ALA A 80 -7.05 -8.65 -12.64
N HIS A 81 -6.29 -7.94 -11.80
CA HIS A 81 -6.69 -6.65 -11.26
C HIS A 81 -5.52 -5.66 -11.11
N GLU A 82 -5.86 -4.38 -11.05
CA GLU A 82 -4.89 -3.27 -10.94
C GLU A 82 -4.67 -2.81 -9.50
N GLY A 83 -5.63 -3.06 -8.60
CA GLY A 83 -5.49 -2.64 -7.21
C GLY A 83 -6.25 -3.50 -6.21
N GLN A 84 -5.79 -3.47 -4.96
CA GLN A 84 -6.46 -4.07 -3.82
C GLN A 84 -6.48 -3.08 -2.66
N VAL A 85 -7.62 -2.93 -1.99
CA VAL A 85 -7.72 -2.12 -0.76
C VAL A 85 -7.12 -2.90 0.40
N VAL A 86 -6.18 -2.28 1.12
CA VAL A 86 -5.41 -2.92 2.19
C VAL A 86 -5.59 -2.27 3.55
N GLY A 87 -6.23 -1.11 3.58
CA GLY A 87 -6.51 -0.41 4.83
C GLY A 87 -7.45 0.74 4.61
N GLU A 88 -8.20 1.09 5.65
CA GLU A 88 -9.11 2.24 5.61
C GLU A 88 -9.15 2.93 6.96
N PHE A 89 -9.33 4.25 6.93
CA PHE A 89 -9.56 5.04 8.13
C PHE A 89 -10.31 6.33 7.83
N ALA A 90 -10.89 6.93 8.88
CA ALA A 90 -11.45 8.27 8.79
C ALA A 90 -10.49 9.30 9.40
N ILE A 91 -10.35 10.46 8.74
CA ILE A 91 -9.71 11.64 9.34
C ILE A 91 -10.65 12.23 10.39
N ASP A 92 -10.10 12.64 11.54
CA ASP A 92 -10.87 13.09 12.71
C ASP A 92 -11.92 14.16 12.35
N LYS A 93 -13.14 13.98 12.88
CA LYS A 93 -14.36 14.69 12.49
C LYS A 93 -14.42 16.14 12.98
N GLY A 94 -13.60 16.50 13.98
CA GLY A 94 -13.69 17.77 14.69
C GLY A 94 -12.95 18.96 14.06
N LYS A 95 -12.16 18.74 12.99
CA LYS A 95 -11.40 19.80 12.32
C LYS A 95 -12.03 20.14 10.98
N GLY A 96 -11.96 21.41 10.58
CA GLY A 96 -12.27 21.81 9.21
C GLY A 96 -11.39 21.05 8.20
N TYR A 97 -11.75 21.09 6.91
CA TYR A 97 -10.94 20.44 5.87
C TYR A 97 -9.48 20.91 5.99
N PRO A 98 -8.51 20.00 6.21
CA PRO A 98 -7.13 20.38 6.52
C PRO A 98 -6.35 20.88 5.29
N GLY A 99 -7.00 20.94 4.12
CA GLY A 99 -6.35 21.19 2.83
C GLY A 99 -5.86 19.89 2.20
N ASP A 100 -5.66 19.88 0.88
CA ASP A 100 -5.20 18.69 0.14
C ASP A 100 -3.86 18.18 0.72
N ASP A 101 -2.90 19.08 0.96
CA ASP A 101 -1.59 18.74 1.54
C ASP A 101 -1.70 18.14 2.94
N GLY A 102 -2.61 18.68 3.76
CA GLY A 102 -2.85 18.19 5.11
C GLY A 102 -3.48 16.79 5.09
N VAL A 103 -4.38 16.53 4.15
CA VAL A 103 -4.97 15.19 3.94
C VAL A 103 -3.91 14.21 3.45
N SER A 104 -3.10 14.59 2.45
CA SER A 104 -2.01 13.74 1.92
C SER A 104 -1.00 13.39 3.01
N THR A 105 -0.55 14.37 3.81
CA THR A 105 0.36 14.13 4.93
C THR A 105 -0.18 13.09 5.93
N ILE A 106 -1.49 13.13 6.22
CA ILE A 106 -2.13 12.15 7.09
C ILE A 106 -2.18 10.77 6.42
N ALA A 107 -2.47 10.70 5.11
CA ALA A 107 -2.48 9.46 4.34
C ALA A 107 -1.08 8.85 4.24
N ASP A 108 -0.07 9.63 3.89
CA ASP A 108 1.35 9.23 3.82
C ASP A 108 1.84 8.66 5.16
N THR A 109 1.34 9.18 6.28
CA THR A 109 1.71 8.67 7.60
C THR A 109 0.98 7.37 7.94
N ARG A 110 -0.31 7.25 7.61
CA ARG A 110 -1.17 6.17 8.11
C ARG A 110 -1.28 4.98 7.17
N CYS A 111 -1.27 5.21 5.85
CA CYS A 111 -1.45 4.13 4.89
C CYS A 111 -0.32 3.09 4.89
N PRO A 112 0.96 3.45 5.05
CA PRO A 112 2.03 2.44 5.20
C PRO A 112 1.77 1.52 6.39
N VAL A 113 1.32 2.08 7.51
CA VAL A 113 1.01 1.33 8.74
C VAL A 113 -0.17 0.37 8.53
N GLU A 114 -1.25 0.80 7.86
CA GLU A 114 -2.37 -0.09 7.57
C GLU A 114 -2.00 -1.16 6.53
N ALA A 115 -1.26 -0.79 5.49
CA ALA A 115 -0.79 -1.71 4.46
C ALA A 115 0.11 -2.81 5.05
N GLN A 116 1.01 -2.46 5.97
CA GLN A 116 1.87 -3.42 6.65
C GLN A 116 1.10 -4.38 7.57
N LYS A 117 -0.03 -3.98 8.16
CA LYS A 117 -0.90 -4.91 8.90
C LYS A 117 -1.56 -5.93 7.99
N TYR A 118 -1.79 -5.58 6.73
CA TYR A 118 -2.46 -6.43 5.74
C TYR A 118 -1.48 -7.37 5.02
N ALA A 119 -0.35 -6.81 4.57
CA ALA A 119 0.73 -7.48 3.86
C ALA A 119 2.09 -7.14 4.51
N PRO A 120 2.48 -7.85 5.59
CA PRO A 120 3.65 -7.47 6.38
C PRO A 120 4.99 -7.73 5.68
N ASP A 121 5.01 -8.64 4.71
CA ASP A 121 6.18 -8.92 3.87
C ASP A 121 6.11 -8.14 2.55
N THR A 122 6.64 -6.91 2.55
CA THR A 122 6.62 -6.03 1.36
C THR A 122 7.47 -6.59 0.21
N TRP A 123 8.46 -7.44 0.49
CA TRP A 123 9.27 -8.10 -0.54
C TRP A 123 8.49 -9.19 -1.30
N ALA A 124 7.37 -9.65 -0.73
CA ALA A 124 6.49 -10.61 -1.37
C ALA A 124 5.47 -9.95 -2.32
N LEU A 125 5.43 -8.61 -2.38
CA LEU A 125 4.52 -7.90 -3.26
C LEU A 125 4.89 -8.20 -4.73
N PRO A 126 3.89 -8.35 -5.62
CA PRO A 126 4.14 -8.49 -7.05
C PRO A 126 4.94 -7.30 -7.60
N LYS A 127 5.79 -7.57 -8.60
CA LYS A 127 6.62 -6.53 -9.22
C LYS A 127 5.78 -5.37 -9.75
N GLY A 128 6.14 -4.15 -9.37
CA GLY A 128 5.48 -2.92 -9.82
C GLY A 128 4.23 -2.55 -9.02
N VAL A 129 3.85 -3.36 -8.02
CA VAL A 129 2.82 -3.00 -7.06
C VAL A 129 3.42 -2.03 -6.04
N ALA A 130 2.78 -0.88 -5.87
CA ALA A 130 3.17 0.18 -4.94
C ALA A 130 1.97 0.68 -4.14
N LEU A 131 2.25 1.25 -2.97
CA LEU A 131 1.22 1.82 -2.12
C LEU A 131 0.68 3.11 -2.75
N PHE A 132 -0.63 3.23 -2.77
CA PHE A 132 -1.39 4.40 -3.18
C PHE A 132 -2.53 4.64 -2.20
N TYR A 133 -3.17 5.80 -2.28
CA TYR A 133 -4.32 6.12 -1.44
C TYR A 133 -5.33 7.00 -2.16
N TYR A 134 -6.60 6.76 -1.85
CA TYR A 134 -7.70 7.66 -2.19
C TYR A 134 -8.08 8.46 -0.97
N THR A 135 -8.23 9.77 -1.16
CA THR A 135 -8.47 10.72 -0.10
C THR A 135 -9.74 11.52 -0.35
N PRO A 136 -10.39 12.04 0.71
CA PRO A 136 -11.56 12.88 0.54
C PRO A 136 -11.16 14.20 -0.13
N THR A 137 -12.00 14.71 -1.03
CA THR A 137 -11.81 16.05 -1.62
C THR A 137 -12.47 17.10 -0.73
N LYS A 138 -12.18 18.38 -0.98
CA LYS A 138 -12.87 19.48 -0.30
C LYS A 138 -14.40 19.40 -0.47
N GLU A 139 -14.87 19.02 -1.66
CA GLU A 139 -16.28 18.89 -1.99
C GLU A 139 -16.93 17.72 -1.25
N SER A 140 -16.31 16.51 -1.28
CA SER A 140 -16.85 15.36 -0.55
C SER A 140 -16.82 15.61 0.96
N TRP A 141 -15.78 16.30 1.45
CA TRP A 141 -15.66 16.70 2.85
C TRP A 141 -16.78 17.63 3.30
N ALA A 142 -17.22 18.56 2.46
CA ALA A 142 -18.36 19.44 2.76
C ALA A 142 -19.66 18.66 2.98
N THR A 143 -19.76 17.46 2.41
CA THR A 143 -20.91 16.55 2.56
C THR A 143 -20.71 15.45 3.61
N GLY A 144 -19.58 15.46 4.33
CA GLY A 144 -19.32 14.56 5.45
C GLY A 144 -18.34 13.41 5.18
N ASP A 145 -17.80 13.30 3.97
CA ASP A 145 -16.77 12.30 3.66
C ASP A 145 -15.45 12.61 4.37
N ARG A 146 -14.92 11.61 5.06
CA ARG A 146 -13.66 11.68 5.82
C ARG A 146 -12.77 10.48 5.53
N ALA A 147 -13.19 9.60 4.62
CA ALA A 147 -12.59 8.28 4.45
C ALA A 147 -11.33 8.38 3.60
N VAL A 148 -10.27 7.76 4.08
CA VAL A 148 -9.05 7.47 3.32
C VAL A 148 -9.02 5.97 3.08
N SER A 149 -8.86 5.57 1.83
CA SER A 149 -8.71 4.18 1.42
C SER A 149 -7.28 3.96 0.93
N CYS A 150 -6.54 3.11 1.64
CA CYS A 150 -5.16 2.74 1.34
C CYS A 150 -5.17 1.50 0.47
N THR A 151 -4.42 1.52 -0.63
CA THR A 151 -4.47 0.46 -1.65
C THR A 151 -3.09 0.14 -2.17
N TYR A 152 -2.83 -1.13 -2.45
CA TYR A 152 -1.70 -1.50 -3.31
C TYR A 152 -2.18 -1.52 -4.75
N THR A 153 -1.46 -0.84 -5.64
CA THR A 153 -1.82 -0.71 -7.06
C THR A 153 -0.62 -0.93 -7.96
N VAL A 154 -0.86 -1.35 -9.21
CA VAL A 154 0.17 -1.42 -10.25
C VAL A 154 -0.14 -0.39 -11.33
N GLU A 155 0.84 0.46 -11.70
CA GLU A 155 0.61 1.51 -12.70
C GLU A 155 0.40 0.96 -14.12
N LYS A 156 1.02 -0.20 -14.42
CA LYS A 156 0.99 -0.82 -15.75
C LYS A 156 0.86 -2.33 -15.64
N GLY A 157 -0.18 -2.86 -16.29
CA GLY A 157 -0.49 -4.28 -16.26
C GLY A 157 -1.42 -4.61 -15.10
N THR A 158 -1.41 -5.88 -14.68
CA THR A 158 -2.30 -6.41 -13.65
C THR A 158 -1.59 -7.47 -12.83
N PHE A 159 -2.05 -7.72 -11.61
CA PHE A 159 -1.68 -8.87 -10.81
C PHE A 159 -2.91 -9.71 -10.45
N SER A 160 -2.68 -10.90 -9.89
CA SER A 160 -3.72 -11.83 -9.44
C SER A 160 -3.29 -12.46 -8.12
N GLY A 161 -4.27 -12.93 -7.36
CA GLY A 161 -4.13 -13.33 -5.97
C GLY A 161 -4.35 -12.18 -4.99
N SER A 162 -4.80 -12.50 -3.79
CA SER A 162 -4.89 -11.53 -2.69
C SER A 162 -3.53 -11.27 -2.07
N LEU A 163 -3.25 -10.02 -1.75
CA LEU A 163 -2.05 -9.56 -1.03
C LEU A 163 -2.17 -9.76 0.50
N GLY A 164 -3.33 -10.20 1.00
CA GLY A 164 -3.62 -10.35 2.43
C GLY A 164 -2.89 -11.53 3.08
N THR A 165 -1.58 -11.39 3.29
CA THR A 165 -0.71 -12.47 3.77
C THR A 165 -0.61 -12.53 5.30
N ALA A 166 -0.95 -11.46 6.02
CA ALA A 166 -0.75 -11.35 7.48
C ALA A 166 -1.31 -12.55 8.28
N LYS A 167 -2.49 -13.06 7.90
CA LYS A 167 -3.16 -14.17 8.60
C LYS A 167 -2.49 -15.54 8.37
N SER A 168 -1.60 -15.63 7.38
CA SER A 168 -0.92 -16.88 7.00
C SER A 168 0.51 -17.01 7.57
N LEU A 169 1.03 -15.94 8.18
CA LEU A 169 2.38 -15.92 8.73
C LEU A 169 2.51 -16.78 9.99
N LYS A 170 3.63 -17.49 10.09
CA LYS A 170 4.03 -18.19 11.31
C LYS A 170 4.50 -17.20 12.39
N PRO A 171 4.46 -17.55 13.68
CA PRO A 171 4.89 -16.66 14.76
C PRO A 171 6.31 -16.09 14.60
N GLU A 172 7.26 -16.91 14.16
CA GLU A 172 8.64 -16.50 13.89
C GLU A 172 8.76 -15.52 12.71
N GLN A 173 7.97 -15.73 11.66
CA GLN A 173 7.90 -14.83 10.50
C GLN A 173 7.32 -13.47 10.90
N THR A 174 6.23 -13.46 11.65
CA THR A 174 5.62 -12.24 12.19
C THR A 174 6.59 -11.49 13.09
N THR A 175 7.30 -12.19 13.97
CA THR A 175 8.30 -11.59 14.87
C THR A 175 9.44 -10.96 14.09
N TYR A 176 9.95 -11.66 13.07
CA TYR A 176 10.98 -11.15 12.18
C TYR A 176 10.52 -9.89 11.43
N LEU A 177 9.38 -9.96 10.74
CA LEU A 177 8.87 -8.87 9.90
C LEU A 177 8.53 -7.64 10.73
N ASN A 178 7.90 -7.80 11.90
CA ASN A 178 7.61 -6.67 12.78
C ASN A 178 8.88 -5.92 13.21
N GLY A 179 9.94 -6.65 13.56
CA GLY A 179 11.20 -6.03 13.95
C GLY A 179 11.94 -5.40 12.76
N SER A 180 12.00 -6.08 11.62
CA SER A 180 12.64 -5.57 10.41
C SER A 180 11.95 -4.30 9.90
N ASN A 181 10.61 -4.31 9.83
CA ASN A 181 9.84 -3.16 9.37
C ASN A 181 9.96 -1.99 10.34
N ALA A 182 9.98 -2.22 11.66
CA ALA A 182 10.21 -1.16 12.64
C ALA A 182 11.59 -0.49 12.48
N VAL A 183 12.63 -1.24 12.09
CA VAL A 183 13.95 -0.67 11.78
C VAL A 183 13.89 0.21 10.52
N TYR A 184 13.22 -0.26 9.47
CA TYR A 184 13.01 0.52 8.25
C TYR A 184 12.20 1.80 8.53
N GLU A 185 11.08 1.70 9.22
CA GLU A 185 10.26 2.85 9.64
C GLU A 185 11.07 3.84 10.49
N ALA A 186 11.86 3.36 11.47
CA ALA A 186 12.68 4.23 12.30
C ALA A 186 13.74 4.98 11.48
N LEU A 187 14.29 4.37 10.43
CA LEU A 187 15.24 4.99 9.53
C LEU A 187 14.57 6.13 8.74
N TRP A 188 13.49 5.85 8.03
CA TRP A 188 12.89 6.82 7.09
C TRP A 188 12.04 7.88 7.78
N ALA A 189 11.25 7.52 8.80
CA ALA A 189 10.39 8.47 9.51
C ALA A 189 11.17 9.50 10.34
N ASN A 190 12.47 9.26 10.60
CA ASN A 190 13.33 10.16 11.35
C ASN A 190 14.46 10.75 10.48
N GLN A 191 14.41 10.59 9.16
CA GLN A 191 15.41 11.19 8.28
C GLN A 191 15.37 12.71 8.37
N SER A 192 16.54 13.35 8.42
CA SER A 192 16.63 14.81 8.37
C SER A 192 16.18 15.32 6.99
N GLU A 193 15.53 16.49 6.97
CA GLU A 193 15.27 17.23 5.73
C GLU A 193 16.55 17.87 5.15
N LYS A 194 17.66 17.84 5.88
CA LYS A 194 18.97 18.28 5.41
C LYS A 194 19.77 17.09 4.90
N ASP A 195 20.45 17.29 3.78
CA ASP A 195 21.25 16.24 3.15
C ASP A 195 22.63 16.04 3.84
N ALA A 196 23.12 17.05 4.55
CA ALA A 196 24.42 17.03 5.22
C ALA A 196 24.26 16.92 6.74
N VAL A 197 25.11 16.09 7.37
CA VAL A 197 25.09 15.89 8.83
C VAL A 197 25.51 17.17 9.56
N GLU A 198 26.39 17.97 8.96
CA GLU A 198 26.83 19.26 9.49
C GLU A 198 25.69 20.28 9.61
N ASP A 199 24.72 20.20 8.70
CA ASP A 199 23.58 21.11 8.64
C ASP A 199 22.48 20.75 9.67
N ASP A 200 22.41 19.49 10.10
CA ASP A 200 21.44 19.01 11.11
C ASP A 200 21.93 17.81 11.93
N LEU A 201 23.06 17.95 12.62
CA LEU A 201 23.61 16.88 13.45
C LEU A 201 22.61 16.40 14.52
N ALA A 202 21.74 17.29 15.00
CA ALA A 202 20.71 16.95 15.99
C ALA A 202 19.66 15.99 15.42
N GLY A 203 19.14 16.24 14.22
CA GLY A 203 18.19 15.37 13.52
C GLY A 203 18.79 14.01 13.20
N TYR A 204 20.01 13.97 12.64
CA TYR A 204 20.72 12.71 12.38
C TYR A 204 20.99 11.89 13.65
N LYS A 205 21.31 12.53 14.78
CA LYS A 205 21.44 11.85 16.08
C LYS A 205 20.10 11.33 16.59
N ALA A 206 19.00 12.04 16.35
CA ALA A 206 17.65 11.58 16.70
C ALA A 206 17.25 10.35 15.87
N GLN A 207 17.50 10.36 14.56
CA GLN A 207 17.36 9.20 13.68
C GLN A 207 18.16 8.01 14.20
N ALA A 208 19.44 8.23 14.48
CA ALA A 208 20.32 7.18 14.96
C ALA A 208 19.85 6.54 16.27
N LYS A 209 19.28 7.36 17.17
CA LYS A 209 18.70 6.88 18.43
C LYS A 209 17.44 6.04 18.18
N ALA A 210 16.57 6.46 17.27
CA ALA A 210 15.36 5.72 16.91
C ALA A 210 15.70 4.36 16.28
N VAL A 211 16.62 4.35 15.31
CA VAL A 211 17.09 3.12 14.65
C VAL A 211 17.76 2.17 15.64
N ALA A 212 18.60 2.68 16.55
CA ALA A 212 19.22 1.87 17.60
C ALA A 212 18.17 1.20 18.50
N ALA A 213 17.11 1.90 18.89
CA ALA A 213 16.04 1.35 19.71
C ALA A 213 15.23 0.28 18.96
N ALA A 214 14.93 0.50 17.68
CA ALA A 214 14.27 -0.47 16.82
C ALA A 214 15.13 -1.73 16.62
N LEU A 215 16.44 -1.57 16.42
CA LEU A 215 17.38 -2.69 16.30
C LEU A 215 17.47 -3.50 17.59
N ASP A 216 17.53 -2.85 18.76
CA ASP A 216 17.51 -3.57 20.05
C ASP A 216 16.24 -4.41 20.21
N ALA A 217 15.08 -3.86 19.83
CA ALA A 217 13.82 -4.57 19.86
C ALA A 217 13.79 -5.74 18.86
N HIS A 218 14.31 -5.54 17.64
CA HIS A 218 14.38 -6.59 16.63
C HIS A 218 15.33 -7.72 17.05
N VAL A 219 16.54 -7.40 17.52
CA VAL A 219 17.51 -8.36 18.06
C VAL A 219 16.90 -9.19 19.20
N LYS A 220 16.19 -8.53 20.13
CA LYS A 220 15.50 -9.23 21.22
C LYS A 220 14.39 -10.16 20.70
N GLY A 221 13.64 -9.75 19.68
CA GLY A 221 12.65 -10.62 19.03
C GLY A 221 13.27 -11.85 18.38
N LEU A 222 14.46 -11.68 17.79
CA LEU A 222 15.23 -12.77 17.18
C LEU A 222 15.82 -13.74 18.20
N ASP A 223 15.93 -13.41 19.49
CA ASP A 223 16.44 -14.33 20.52
C ASP A 223 15.61 -15.62 20.62
N GLY A 224 14.29 -15.52 20.39
CA GLY A 224 13.36 -16.65 20.45
C GLY A 224 13.25 -17.46 19.16
N ILE A 225 14.02 -17.13 18.12
CA ILE A 225 13.96 -17.78 16.81
C ILE A 225 15.21 -18.63 16.61
N GLU A 226 15.01 -19.93 16.37
CA GLU A 226 16.08 -20.86 16.03
C GLU A 226 16.50 -20.71 14.57
N GLY A 227 17.77 -21.02 14.27
CA GLY A 227 18.30 -20.95 12.91
C GLY A 227 19.75 -20.46 12.86
N THR A 228 20.53 -21.03 11.96
CA THR A 228 21.94 -20.63 11.79
C THR A 228 22.04 -19.26 11.14
N GLU A 229 21.24 -19.01 10.10
CA GLU A 229 21.27 -17.74 9.37
C GLU A 229 20.59 -16.62 10.16
N VAL A 230 19.49 -16.93 10.86
CA VAL A 230 18.88 -16.02 11.84
C VAL A 230 19.87 -15.64 12.94
N GLY A 231 20.64 -16.59 13.48
CA GLY A 231 21.67 -16.32 14.47
C GLY A 231 22.79 -15.39 13.96
N LYS A 232 23.24 -15.57 12.71
CA LYS A 232 24.23 -14.69 12.06
C LYS A 232 23.68 -13.28 11.83
N LEU A 233 22.43 -13.18 11.38
CA LEU A 233 21.76 -11.88 11.22
C LEU A 233 21.64 -11.17 12.56
N ARG A 234 21.20 -11.87 13.61
CA ARG A 234 21.11 -11.32 14.98
C ARG A 234 22.45 -10.75 15.45
N ALA A 235 23.55 -11.48 15.25
CA ALA A 235 24.89 -10.98 15.60
C ALA A 235 25.27 -9.71 14.80
N THR A 236 24.94 -9.67 13.51
CA THR A 236 25.16 -8.50 12.64
C THR A 236 24.36 -7.29 13.13
N LEU A 237 23.08 -7.48 13.42
CA LEU A 237 22.20 -6.41 13.90
C LEU A 237 22.57 -5.93 15.30
N THR A 238 23.07 -6.80 16.18
CA THR A 238 23.63 -6.39 17.49
C THR A 238 24.81 -5.45 17.31
N LYS A 239 25.71 -5.75 16.35
CA LYS A 239 26.84 -4.86 16.01
C LYS A 239 26.33 -3.54 15.42
N ALA A 240 25.36 -3.59 14.52
CA ALA A 240 24.72 -2.40 13.95
C ALA A 240 24.12 -1.51 15.05
N ALA A 241 23.35 -2.09 15.98
CA ALA A 241 22.73 -1.38 17.10
C ALA A 241 23.78 -0.65 17.95
N GLY A 242 24.93 -1.29 18.21
CA GLY A 242 26.04 -0.66 18.93
C GLY A 242 26.62 0.55 18.20
N ASN A 243 26.75 0.48 16.87
CA ASN A 243 27.25 1.59 16.07
C ASN A 243 26.21 2.72 15.93
N TRP A 244 24.93 2.41 15.75
CA TRP A 244 23.85 3.40 15.78
C TRP A 244 23.77 4.13 17.12
N LYS A 245 23.98 3.45 18.25
CA LYS A 245 24.11 4.09 19.58
C LYS A 245 25.31 5.03 19.66
N LYS A 246 26.45 4.67 19.07
CA LYS A 246 27.62 5.57 19.01
C LYS A 246 27.31 6.81 18.17
N ALA A 247 26.68 6.64 17.00
CA ALA A 247 26.27 7.74 16.13
C ALA A 247 25.30 8.68 16.87
N ALA A 248 24.29 8.14 17.57
CA ALA A 248 23.35 8.91 18.39
C ALA A 248 24.02 9.75 19.49
N ASN A 249 25.21 9.35 19.97
CA ASN A 249 25.96 10.03 21.02
C ASN A 249 27.22 10.74 20.50
N ALA A 250 27.39 10.89 19.19
CA ALA A 250 28.54 11.55 18.59
C ALA A 250 28.66 13.01 19.06
N ALA A 251 29.90 13.45 19.30
CA ALA A 251 30.21 14.81 19.74
C ALA A 251 30.11 15.83 18.58
N ASP A 252 30.45 15.38 17.38
CA ASP A 252 30.54 16.16 16.15
C ASP A 252 30.17 15.29 14.92
N ALA A 253 30.13 15.92 13.75
CA ALA A 253 29.79 15.26 12.48
C ALA A 253 30.82 14.17 12.10
N ASP A 254 32.12 14.42 12.31
CA ASP A 254 33.18 13.44 12.01
C ASP A 254 32.99 12.15 12.81
N THR A 255 32.76 12.27 14.12
CA THR A 255 32.47 11.13 15.01
C THR A 255 31.17 10.44 14.61
N PHE A 256 30.17 11.21 14.15
CA PHE A 256 28.91 10.65 13.65
C PHE A 256 29.16 9.78 12.42
N TYR A 257 29.86 10.27 11.41
CA TYR A 257 30.14 9.52 10.18
C TYR A 257 30.92 8.23 10.42
N ILE A 258 31.94 8.27 11.29
CA ILE A 258 32.73 7.08 11.68
C ILE A 258 31.83 5.98 12.27
N ALA A 259 30.84 6.36 13.09
CA ALA A 259 29.91 5.41 13.67
C ALA A 259 28.79 5.00 12.70
N TYR A 260 28.26 5.93 11.92
CA TYR A 260 27.12 5.76 11.03
C TYR A 260 27.44 4.81 9.87
N ALA A 261 28.56 5.01 9.17
CA ALA A 261 28.90 4.24 7.97
C ALA A 261 28.86 2.70 8.18
N PRO A 262 29.53 2.12 9.21
CA PRO A 262 29.40 0.70 9.48
C PRO A 262 28.02 0.31 10.02
N ALA A 263 27.31 1.21 10.73
CA ALA A 263 25.96 0.94 11.22
C ALA A 263 24.96 0.77 10.07
N PHE A 264 25.02 1.67 9.08
CA PHE A 264 24.21 1.68 7.87
C PHE A 264 24.54 0.48 6.96
N THR A 265 25.82 0.16 6.81
CA THR A 265 26.28 -1.03 6.07
C THR A 265 25.73 -2.33 6.67
N ASP A 266 25.68 -2.43 8.01
CA ASP A 266 25.27 -3.65 8.70
C ASP A 266 23.74 -3.86 8.70
N ILE A 267 22.94 -2.87 8.31
CA ILE A 267 21.49 -3.00 8.07
C ILE A 267 21.12 -3.17 6.59
N ASN A 268 22.11 -3.34 5.69
CA ASN A 268 21.86 -3.56 4.26
C ASN A 268 20.90 -4.76 4.05
N PRO A 269 19.82 -4.60 3.26
CA PRO A 269 18.79 -5.63 3.08
C PRO A 269 19.36 -6.96 2.57
N ASN A 270 20.43 -6.95 1.77
CA ASN A 270 21.09 -8.17 1.28
C ASN A 270 21.65 -9.04 2.43
N LYS A 271 22.01 -8.44 3.57
CA LYS A 271 22.50 -9.19 4.74
C LYS A 271 21.41 -10.02 5.42
N SER A 272 20.14 -9.71 5.15
CA SER A 272 18.98 -10.38 5.72
C SER A 272 18.48 -11.58 4.89
N VAL A 273 18.84 -11.64 3.60
CA VAL A 273 18.31 -12.62 2.63
C VAL A 273 18.47 -14.08 3.09
N ALA A 274 19.60 -14.43 3.69
CA ALA A 274 19.85 -15.80 4.16
C ALA A 274 18.90 -16.19 5.32
N ALA A 275 18.69 -15.28 6.28
CA ALA A 275 17.74 -15.48 7.38
C ALA A 275 16.29 -15.51 6.88
N ARG A 276 15.94 -14.64 5.93
CA ARG A 276 14.61 -14.65 5.28
C ARG A 276 14.34 -15.98 4.57
N LYS A 277 15.33 -16.52 3.87
CA LYS A 277 15.25 -17.86 3.25
C LYS A 277 15.05 -18.95 4.29
N GLU A 278 15.79 -18.93 5.39
CA GLU A 278 15.66 -19.88 6.51
C GLU A 278 14.25 -19.82 7.14
N LEU A 279 13.66 -18.62 7.21
CA LEU A 279 12.29 -18.38 7.70
C LEU A 279 11.19 -18.63 6.66
N GLY A 280 11.54 -18.94 5.41
CA GLY A 280 10.56 -19.11 4.32
C GLY A 280 9.82 -17.82 3.93
N LEU A 281 10.48 -16.67 4.06
CA LEU A 281 9.99 -15.35 3.62
C LEU A 281 10.47 -15.03 2.20
N ALA A 282 9.93 -13.98 1.58
CA ALA A 282 10.41 -13.52 0.27
C ALA A 282 11.88 -13.10 0.35
N THR A 283 12.68 -13.43 -0.67
CA THR A 283 14.15 -13.25 -0.66
C THR A 283 14.66 -12.27 -1.71
N THR A 284 13.79 -11.78 -2.59
CA THR A 284 14.13 -10.78 -3.59
C THR A 284 14.13 -9.41 -2.94
N VAL A 285 15.31 -8.77 -2.85
CA VAL A 285 15.41 -7.39 -2.38
C VAL A 285 14.70 -6.47 -3.38
N PRO A 286 13.77 -5.62 -2.95
CA PRO A 286 13.15 -4.60 -3.80
C PRO A 286 14.21 -3.70 -4.45
N ALA A 287 13.96 -3.23 -5.67
CA ALA A 287 14.96 -2.48 -6.44
C ALA A 287 15.27 -1.11 -5.81
N ASP A 288 14.24 -0.43 -5.32
CA ASP A 288 14.31 0.81 -4.55
C ASP A 288 15.12 0.63 -3.26
N GLU A 289 14.92 -0.48 -2.54
CA GLU A 289 15.77 -0.82 -1.40
C GLU A 289 17.21 -1.13 -1.84
N ALA A 290 17.43 -1.79 -2.98
CA ALA A 290 18.79 -2.11 -3.44
C ALA A 290 19.59 -0.85 -3.83
N GLU A 291 18.93 0.14 -4.44
CA GLU A 291 19.55 1.39 -4.89
C GLU A 291 20.10 2.22 -3.73
N VAL A 292 19.38 2.28 -2.61
CA VAL A 292 19.79 3.04 -1.41
C VAL A 292 21.14 2.55 -0.84
N TRP A 293 21.47 1.27 -0.99
CA TRP A 293 22.72 0.68 -0.49
C TRP A 293 23.73 0.34 -1.60
N ALA A 294 23.48 0.74 -2.85
CA ALA A 294 24.39 0.55 -3.97
C ALA A 294 25.47 1.66 -4.10
N GLY A 295 25.35 2.73 -3.30
CA GLY A 295 26.26 3.88 -3.24
C GLY A 295 27.42 3.69 -2.28
#